data_AF-A0A369BNE0-F1
#
_entry.id   AF-A0A369BNE0-F1
#
_cell.length_a   1.000
_cell.length_b   1.000
_cell.length_c   1.000
_cell.angle_alpha   90.00
_cell.angle_beta   90.00
_cell.angle_gamma   90.00
#
_symmetry.space_group_name_H-M   'P 1'
#
loop_
_entity.id
_entity.type
_entity.pdbx_description
1 polymer ?
#
loop_
_entity_poly.entity_id
_entity_poly.type
_entity_poly.pdbx_seq_one_letter_code
_entity_poly.pdbx_strand_id
1 'polypeptide(L)'
;MPPHQGRWRRIGTALGDMIQRDVLFMEKHYEKVTGSKSRFSFARNERGEPMFEEFAKLNSVIEHNGQKFILFGTGDGIMEYRSPLGEVLRVGLECKSKQTTYSTTSGYSVRNGPKLDHVKQCICYSLMYNVDYYVILYVNASKKGWEMTEADVEKYPDIVAFGLHITNEMRAEVLDHFAGIVDAANLGIPPKIDLGKWTFNDFKQVCALSLSPDELAEIERQVTALQRSSLPEWKKRGPAEALADIYRIRAERELTKEAA
;
A
#
# COMPACT_ATOMS: atom_id res chain seq x y z
N MET A 1 3.11 -15.87 12.54
CA MET A 1 3.99 -14.72 12.22
C MET A 1 5.18 -14.70 13.18
N PRO A 2 6.43 -14.73 12.68
CA PRO A 2 7.62 -14.56 13.50
C PRO A 2 7.61 -13.27 14.35
N PRO A 3 8.20 -13.26 15.56
CA PRO A 3 8.18 -12.10 16.46
C PRO A 3 8.70 -10.79 15.85
N HIS A 4 9.72 -10.85 14.97
CA HIS A 4 10.29 -9.66 14.34
C HIS A 4 9.33 -8.96 13.37
N GLN A 5 8.50 -9.73 12.64
CA GLN A 5 7.49 -9.17 11.74
C GLN A 5 6.37 -8.49 12.52
N GLY A 6 5.98 -9.07 13.67
CA GLY A 6 5.03 -8.43 14.59
C GLY A 6 5.55 -7.10 15.15
N ARG A 7 6.86 -6.99 15.43
CA ARG A 7 7.48 -5.72 15.83
C ARG A 7 7.46 -4.69 14.71
N TRP A 8 7.77 -5.08 13.47
CA TRP A 8 7.70 -4.16 12.33
C TRP A 8 6.31 -3.55 12.16
N ARG A 9 5.25 -4.35 12.30
CA ARG A 9 3.87 -3.83 12.24
C ARG A 9 3.61 -2.80 13.34
N ARG A 10 3.98 -3.10 14.59
CA ARG A 10 3.76 -2.20 15.73
C ARG A 10 4.54 -0.89 15.63
N ILE A 11 5.77 -0.92 15.12
CA ILE A 11 6.56 0.30 14.85
C ILE A 11 5.86 1.15 13.80
N GLY A 12 5.31 0.51 12.75
CA GLY A 12 4.54 1.19 11.72
C GLY A 12 3.31 1.91 12.27
N THR A 13 2.52 1.21 13.10
CA THR A 13 1.35 1.79 13.79
C THR A 13 1.75 2.97 14.66
N ALA A 14 2.73 2.80 15.56
CA ALA A 14 3.15 3.88 16.46
C ALA A 14 3.66 5.13 15.72
N LEU A 15 4.26 4.97 14.54
CA LEU A 15 4.64 6.11 13.69
C LEU A 15 3.44 6.82 13.05
N GLY A 16 2.41 6.08 12.64
CA GLY A 16 1.15 6.66 12.18
C GLY A 16 0.50 7.50 13.29
N ASP A 17 0.34 6.91 14.48
CA ASP A 17 -0.23 7.57 15.66
C ASP A 17 0.54 8.85 16.01
N MET A 18 1.89 8.81 15.91
CA MET A 18 2.74 9.97 16.16
C MET A 18 2.45 11.10 15.18
N ILE A 19 2.39 10.82 13.88
CA ILE A 19 2.09 11.85 12.87
C ILE A 19 0.69 12.43 13.05
N GLN A 20 -0.32 11.59 13.32
CA GLN A 20 -1.67 12.06 13.60
C GLN A 20 -1.69 12.99 14.83
N ARG A 21 -0.99 12.60 15.90
CA ARG A 21 -0.83 13.45 17.08
C ARG A 21 -0.12 14.76 16.75
N ASP A 22 0.93 14.74 15.93
CA ASP A 22 1.65 15.95 15.53
C ASP A 22 0.76 16.92 14.76
N VAL A 23 -0.10 16.43 13.87
CA VAL A 23 -1.09 17.27 13.15
C VAL A 23 -2.08 17.91 14.13
N LEU A 24 -2.58 17.16 15.13
CA LEU A 24 -3.45 17.72 16.19
C LEU A 24 -2.73 18.78 17.04
N PHE A 25 -1.45 18.55 17.34
CA PHE A 25 -0.63 19.52 18.06
C PHE A 25 -0.36 20.77 17.24
N MET A 26 -0.12 20.61 15.93
CA MET A 26 0.00 21.74 15.00
C MET A 26 -1.28 22.58 15.00
N GLU A 27 -2.46 21.97 14.91
CA GLU A 27 -3.73 22.69 14.97
C GLU A 27 -3.87 23.56 16.23
N LYS A 28 -3.42 23.06 17.39
CA LYS A 28 -3.56 23.75 18.68
C LYS A 28 -2.44 24.76 18.97
N HIS A 29 -1.22 24.51 18.52
CA HIS A 29 -0.02 25.20 19.02
C HIS A 29 0.77 25.94 17.95
N TYR A 30 0.58 25.63 16.67
CA TYR A 30 1.43 26.16 15.60
C TYR A 30 1.39 27.69 15.49
N GLU A 31 0.21 28.31 15.64
CA GLU A 31 0.08 29.78 15.61
C GLU A 31 0.81 30.45 16.77
N LYS A 32 0.74 29.87 17.96
CA LYS A 32 1.45 30.38 19.14
C LYS A 32 2.98 30.33 18.95
N VAL A 33 3.49 29.31 18.27
CA VAL A 33 4.93 29.09 18.10
C VAL A 33 5.50 29.85 16.89
N THR A 34 4.75 29.92 15.80
CA THR A 34 5.24 30.45 14.51
C THR A 34 4.69 31.83 14.16
N GLY A 35 3.65 32.30 14.85
CA GLY A 35 2.91 33.51 14.50
C GLY A 35 1.99 33.37 13.28
N SER A 36 1.87 32.17 12.71
CA SER A 36 1.02 31.88 11.55
C SER A 36 0.12 30.68 11.79
N LYS A 37 -1.11 30.69 11.27
CA LYS A 37 -2.02 29.55 11.40
C LYS A 37 -1.48 28.32 10.66
N SER A 38 -1.67 27.14 11.25
CA SER A 38 -1.40 25.89 10.55
C SER A 38 -2.23 25.83 9.27
N ARG A 39 -1.61 25.42 8.17
CA ARG A 39 -2.31 25.23 6.90
C ARG A 39 -3.04 23.90 6.82
N PHE A 40 -2.66 22.94 7.67
CA PHE A 40 -3.30 21.64 7.77
C PHE A 40 -3.95 21.45 9.13
N SER A 41 -5.14 20.87 9.14
CA SER A 41 -5.85 20.38 10.31
C SER A 41 -6.69 19.16 9.90
N PHE A 42 -7.05 18.30 10.84
CA PHE A 42 -7.99 17.22 10.50
C PHE A 42 -9.38 17.78 10.23
N ALA A 43 -10.03 17.29 9.18
CA ALA A 43 -11.46 17.47 9.01
C ALA A 43 -12.20 16.87 10.21
N ARG A 44 -13.38 17.41 10.52
CA ARG A 44 -14.21 16.92 11.63
C ARG A 44 -15.41 16.14 11.07
N ASN A 45 -15.74 15.01 11.69
CA ASN A 45 -16.98 14.32 11.40
C ASN A 45 -18.18 15.04 12.05
N GLU A 46 -19.39 14.54 11.85
CA GLU A 46 -20.63 15.13 12.40
C GLU A 46 -20.64 15.19 13.94
N ARG A 47 -19.82 14.37 14.61
CA ARG A 47 -19.66 14.33 16.07
C ARG A 47 -18.53 15.25 16.58
N GLY A 48 -17.87 15.99 15.68
CA GLY A 48 -16.75 16.86 16.01
C GLY A 48 -15.42 16.12 16.24
N GLU A 49 -15.35 14.83 15.95
CA GLU A 49 -14.13 14.03 16.09
C GLU A 49 -13.23 14.23 14.86
N PRO A 50 -11.88 14.19 15.02
CA PRO A 50 -10.98 14.28 13.88
C PRO A 50 -11.13 13.05 12.97
N MET A 51 -11.18 13.27 11.65
CA MET A 51 -11.35 12.21 10.67
C MET A 51 -10.03 11.45 10.41
N PHE A 52 -9.72 10.48 11.26
CA PHE A 52 -8.69 9.45 10.99
C PHE A 52 -9.09 8.10 11.61
N GLU A 53 -8.56 7.01 11.05
CA GLU A 53 -8.75 5.64 11.54
C GLU A 53 -10.22 5.30 11.86
N GLU A 54 -10.51 4.81 13.07
CA GLU A 54 -11.84 4.40 13.49
C GLU A 54 -12.86 5.56 13.45
N PHE A 55 -12.44 6.81 13.60
CA PHE A 55 -13.31 7.99 13.48
C PHE A 55 -13.67 8.34 12.02
N ALA A 56 -12.91 7.82 11.06
CA ALA A 56 -13.15 7.96 9.63
C ALA A 56 -13.61 6.65 8.97
N LYS A 57 -13.93 5.61 9.74
CA LYS A 57 -14.28 4.31 9.17
C LYS A 57 -15.60 4.36 8.43
N LEU A 58 -15.59 3.94 7.16
CA LEU A 58 -16.79 3.86 6.34
C LEU A 58 -16.72 2.71 5.33
N ASN A 59 -17.89 2.30 4.86
CA ASN A 59 -18.07 1.37 3.76
C ASN A 59 -18.67 2.13 2.59
N SER A 60 -18.06 2.03 1.41
CA SER A 60 -18.61 2.61 0.18
C SER A 60 -19.09 1.49 -0.72
N VAL A 61 -20.40 1.44 -0.94
CA VAL A 61 -20.99 0.54 -1.95
C VAL A 61 -20.75 1.17 -3.32
N ILE A 62 -20.11 0.43 -4.21
CA ILE A 62 -19.79 0.87 -5.56
C ILE A 62 -20.53 -0.03 -6.56
N GLU A 63 -21.12 0.61 -7.56
CA GLU A 63 -21.67 -0.03 -8.75
C GLU A 63 -20.90 0.48 -9.96
N HIS A 64 -20.24 -0.44 -10.68
CA HIS A 64 -19.37 -0.10 -11.81
C HIS A 64 -19.35 -1.25 -12.82
N ASN A 65 -19.49 -0.94 -14.11
CA ASN A 65 -19.56 -1.93 -15.21
C ASN A 65 -20.54 -3.10 -14.94
N GLY A 66 -21.70 -2.81 -14.35
CA GLY A 66 -22.72 -3.82 -14.02
C GLY A 66 -22.37 -4.72 -12.82
N GLN A 67 -21.21 -4.52 -12.19
CA GLN A 67 -20.77 -5.24 -11.01
C GLN A 67 -21.00 -4.39 -9.75
N LYS A 68 -21.23 -5.06 -8.62
CA LYS A 68 -21.41 -4.42 -7.31
C LYS A 68 -20.38 -4.94 -6.32
N PHE A 69 -19.67 -4.02 -5.67
CA PHE A 69 -18.67 -4.36 -4.64
C PHE A 69 -18.60 -3.27 -3.58
N ILE A 70 -17.96 -3.59 -2.45
CA ILE A 70 -17.81 -2.68 -1.32
C ILE A 70 -16.33 -2.35 -1.16
N LEU A 71 -16.02 -1.06 -1.11
CA LEU A 71 -14.74 -0.58 -0.62
C LEU A 71 -14.84 -0.37 0.89
N PHE A 72 -13.96 -1.06 1.62
CA PHE A 72 -13.86 -0.98 3.07
C PHE A 72 -12.42 -0.69 3.47
N GLY A 73 -12.25 0.19 4.44
CA GLY A 73 -10.93 0.57 4.94
C GLY A 73 -10.97 1.84 5.79
N THR A 74 -9.79 2.21 6.27
CA THR A 74 -9.56 3.40 7.09
C THR A 74 -8.26 4.04 6.63
N GLY A 75 -8.30 5.33 6.29
CA GLY A 75 -7.09 6.11 6.01
C GLY A 75 -6.42 6.65 7.29
N ASP A 76 -5.16 7.04 7.17
CA ASP A 76 -4.42 7.68 8.28
C ASP A 76 -4.95 9.09 8.60
N GLY A 77 -5.71 9.69 7.68
CA GLY A 77 -6.62 10.79 7.99
C GLY A 77 -7.16 11.53 6.78
N ILE A 78 -8.17 12.35 7.02
CA ILE A 78 -8.72 13.32 6.09
C ILE A 78 -8.50 14.70 6.69
N MET A 79 -7.72 15.52 6.00
CA MET A 79 -7.33 16.85 6.41
C MET A 79 -8.05 17.90 5.60
N GLU A 80 -8.11 19.10 6.17
CA GLU A 80 -8.36 20.33 5.46
C GLU A 80 -7.02 21.04 5.21
N TYR A 81 -6.81 21.51 3.99
CA TYR A 81 -5.70 22.36 3.61
C TYR A 81 -6.19 23.76 3.29
N ARG A 82 -5.65 24.77 3.97
CA ARG A 82 -5.89 26.18 3.64
C ARG A 82 -4.79 26.70 2.72
N SER A 83 -5.16 27.04 1.49
CA SER A 83 -4.25 27.62 0.50
C SER A 83 -3.81 29.04 0.92
N PRO A 84 -2.71 29.58 0.37
CA PRO A 84 -2.34 30.98 0.57
C PRO A 84 -3.45 31.98 0.23
N LEU A 85 -4.36 31.60 -0.68
CA LEU A 85 -5.47 32.43 -1.15
C LEU A 85 -6.73 32.26 -0.29
N GLY A 86 -6.70 31.39 0.73
CA GLY A 86 -7.80 31.16 1.65
C GLY A 86 -8.75 30.02 1.27
N GLU A 87 -8.57 29.40 0.10
CA GLU A 87 -9.32 28.23 -0.33
C GLU A 87 -9.09 27.05 0.61
N VAL A 88 -10.14 26.29 0.89
CA VAL A 88 -10.07 25.09 1.73
C VAL A 88 -10.26 23.87 0.84
N LEU A 89 -9.23 23.02 0.79
CA LEU A 89 -9.25 21.76 0.06
C LEU A 89 -9.32 20.59 1.05
N ARG A 90 -10.06 19.54 0.70
CA ARG A 90 -9.99 18.27 1.43
C ARG A 90 -8.82 17.45 0.87
N VAL A 91 -7.96 16.96 1.76
CA VAL A 91 -6.73 16.28 1.42
C VAL A 91 -6.60 15.03 2.27
N GLY A 92 -6.45 13.86 1.66
CA GLY A 92 -6.16 12.63 2.38
C GLY A 92 -4.71 12.59 2.89
N LEU A 93 -4.50 11.94 4.02
CA LEU A 93 -3.20 11.66 4.61
C LEU A 93 -2.94 10.16 4.57
N GLU A 94 -1.76 9.76 4.09
CA GLU A 94 -1.28 8.37 4.19
C GLU A 94 0.17 8.36 4.66
N CYS A 95 0.44 7.67 5.76
CA CYS A 95 1.73 7.54 6.41
C CYS A 95 2.31 6.14 6.18
N LYS A 96 3.55 6.08 5.70
CA LYS A 96 4.26 4.82 5.42
C LYS A 96 5.61 4.82 6.13
N SER A 97 5.72 3.98 7.14
CA SER A 97 7.01 3.73 7.80
C SER A 97 8.03 3.11 6.85
N LYS A 98 9.27 3.59 6.89
CA LYS A 98 10.42 3.00 6.20
C LYS A 98 11.41 2.49 7.24
N GLN A 99 11.49 1.17 7.39
CA GLN A 99 12.15 0.56 8.55
C GLN A 99 13.43 -0.22 8.20
N THR A 100 13.75 -0.41 6.91
CA THR A 100 14.82 -1.32 6.49
C THR A 100 16.20 -0.68 6.51
N THR A 101 16.33 0.57 6.06
CA THR A 101 17.59 1.34 6.06
C THR A 101 17.29 2.84 6.03
N TYR A 102 18.14 3.64 6.66
CA TYR A 102 18.06 5.10 6.62
C TYR A 102 18.07 5.67 5.21
N SER A 103 18.65 4.95 4.25
CA SER A 103 18.71 5.40 2.85
C SER A 103 17.36 5.31 2.10
N THR A 104 16.33 4.68 2.67
CA THR A 104 15.02 4.50 2.01
C THR A 104 14.26 5.79 1.76
N THR A 105 14.56 6.87 2.49
CA THR A 105 14.01 8.22 2.26
C THR A 105 14.99 9.13 1.52
N SER A 106 16.17 8.65 1.14
CA SER A 106 17.11 9.46 0.34
C SER A 106 16.55 9.81 -1.03
N GLY A 107 16.98 10.94 -1.59
CA GLY A 107 16.59 11.37 -2.93
C GLY A 107 16.76 10.29 -4.00
N TYR A 108 17.84 9.49 -3.91
CA TYR A 108 18.02 8.33 -4.79
C TYR A 108 16.89 7.31 -4.64
N SER A 109 16.55 6.89 -3.42
CA SER A 109 15.50 5.89 -3.18
C SER A 109 14.10 6.36 -3.56
N VAL A 110 13.82 7.66 -3.46
CA VAL A 110 12.49 8.24 -3.75
C VAL A 110 12.36 8.88 -5.12
N ARG A 111 13.41 8.84 -5.97
CA ARG A 111 13.44 9.52 -7.28
C ARG A 111 12.30 9.17 -8.23
N ASN A 112 11.71 7.99 -8.08
CA ASN A 112 10.60 7.51 -8.93
C ASN A 112 9.23 7.82 -8.31
N GLY A 113 9.17 8.67 -7.29
CA GLY A 113 7.94 9.00 -6.58
C GLY A 113 7.53 7.95 -5.54
N PRO A 114 6.29 8.04 -5.03
CA PRO A 114 5.75 7.04 -4.12
C PRO A 114 5.58 5.70 -4.83
N LYS A 115 5.51 4.61 -4.05
CA LYS A 115 5.30 3.27 -4.62
C LYS A 115 3.88 3.19 -5.18
N LEU A 116 3.73 2.50 -6.31
CA LEU A 116 2.46 2.41 -7.02
C LEU A 116 1.35 1.75 -6.19
N ASP A 117 1.66 0.79 -5.33
CA ASP A 117 0.71 0.18 -4.39
C ASP A 117 0.16 1.20 -3.38
N HIS A 118 1.01 2.09 -2.87
CA HIS A 118 0.59 3.19 -1.99
C HIS A 118 -0.27 4.21 -2.75
N VAL A 119 0.05 4.50 -4.00
CA VAL A 119 -0.77 5.38 -4.86
C VAL A 119 -2.15 4.76 -5.09
N LYS A 120 -2.22 3.47 -5.45
CA LYS A 120 -3.49 2.74 -5.65
C LYS A 120 -4.34 2.72 -4.39
N GLN A 121 -3.73 2.56 -3.21
CA GLN A 121 -4.43 2.67 -1.94
C GLN A 121 -5.06 4.06 -1.75
N CYS A 122 -4.33 5.14 -2.05
CA CYS A 122 -4.87 6.50 -1.99
C CYS A 122 -6.02 6.71 -3.00
N ILE A 123 -5.94 6.13 -4.19
CA ILE A 123 -7.04 6.15 -5.18
C ILE A 123 -8.29 5.46 -4.61
N CYS A 124 -8.16 4.28 -4.01
CA CYS A 124 -9.28 3.60 -3.35
C CYS A 124 -9.91 4.48 -2.25
N TYR A 125 -9.09 5.08 -1.40
CA TYR A 125 -9.60 5.98 -0.38
C TYR A 125 -10.20 7.27 -0.94
N SER A 126 -9.72 7.77 -2.09
CA SER A 126 -10.31 8.92 -2.78
C SER A 126 -11.78 8.69 -3.14
N LEU A 127 -12.11 7.47 -3.57
CA LEU A 127 -13.47 7.04 -3.88
C LEU A 127 -14.33 6.97 -2.60
N MET A 128 -13.74 6.49 -1.51
CA MET A 128 -14.43 6.33 -0.23
C MET A 128 -14.74 7.66 0.46
N TYR A 129 -13.78 8.59 0.45
CA TYR A 129 -13.83 9.82 1.22
C TYR A 129 -14.20 11.06 0.40
N ASN A 130 -14.35 10.91 -0.91
CA ASN A 130 -14.59 12.00 -1.85
C ASN A 130 -13.54 13.11 -1.72
N VAL A 131 -12.29 12.77 -2.03
CA VAL A 131 -11.14 13.70 -2.01
C VAL A 131 -10.32 13.56 -3.28
N ASP A 132 -9.84 14.67 -3.84
CA ASP A 132 -9.03 14.69 -5.07
C ASP A 132 -7.53 14.75 -4.81
N TYR A 133 -7.13 15.06 -3.57
CA TYR A 133 -5.74 15.22 -3.21
C TYR A 133 -5.35 14.29 -2.07
N TYR A 134 -4.12 13.78 -2.12
CA TYR A 134 -3.50 13.02 -1.05
C TYR A 134 -2.08 13.54 -0.79
N VAL A 135 -1.67 13.49 0.47
CA VAL A 135 -0.27 13.60 0.88
C VAL A 135 0.18 12.25 1.41
N ILE A 136 1.18 11.67 0.77
CA ILE A 136 1.84 10.45 1.24
C ILE A 136 3.12 10.85 1.98
N LEU A 137 3.21 10.50 3.26
CA LEU A 137 4.40 10.71 4.09
C LEU A 137 5.18 9.41 4.23
N TYR A 138 6.44 9.42 3.80
CA TYR A 138 7.40 8.36 4.10
C TYR A 138 8.20 8.76 5.31
N VAL A 139 7.98 8.07 6.43
CA VAL A 139 8.61 8.38 7.72
C VAL A 139 9.72 7.36 8.00
N ASN A 140 10.93 7.86 8.21
CA ASN A 140 12.10 7.01 8.39
C ASN A 140 12.21 6.52 9.83
N ALA A 141 12.03 5.21 10.03
CA ALA A 141 12.19 4.55 11.32
C ALA A 141 13.63 4.06 11.55
N SER A 142 14.45 4.02 10.50
CA SER A 142 15.84 3.61 10.56
C SER A 142 16.69 4.87 10.47
N LYS A 143 16.93 5.56 11.59
CA LYS A 143 17.70 6.83 11.57
C LYS A 143 19.18 6.57 11.25
N LYS A 144 19.83 7.51 10.55
CA LYS A 144 21.27 7.42 10.25
C LYS A 144 22.13 7.49 11.51
N GLY A 145 21.76 8.37 12.44
CA GLY A 145 22.45 8.62 13.70
C GLY A 145 21.68 9.63 14.54
N TRP A 146 22.10 9.82 15.79
CA TRP A 146 21.53 10.84 16.68
C TRP A 146 21.99 12.25 16.29
N GLU A 147 23.28 12.39 16.00
CA GLU A 147 23.88 13.61 15.47
C GLU A 147 23.95 13.51 13.95
N MET A 148 23.32 14.46 13.26
CA MET A 148 23.32 14.57 11.80
C MET A 148 23.73 15.98 11.42
N THR A 149 24.63 16.09 10.44
CA THR A 149 24.93 17.37 9.79
C THR A 149 23.75 17.83 8.93
N GLU A 150 23.67 19.11 8.57
CA GLU A 150 22.63 19.60 7.65
C GLU A 150 22.62 18.83 6.32
N ALA A 151 23.81 18.56 5.77
CA ALA A 151 23.98 17.74 4.57
C ALA A 151 23.45 16.31 4.74
N ASP A 152 23.53 15.74 5.95
CA ASP A 152 22.96 14.43 6.24
C ASP A 152 21.44 14.46 6.34
N VAL A 153 20.87 15.50 6.94
CA VAL A 153 19.41 15.69 7.02
C VAL A 153 18.83 15.88 5.62
N GLU A 154 19.49 16.64 4.77
CA GLU A 154 19.08 16.82 3.38
C GLU A 154 19.17 15.51 2.57
N LYS A 155 20.26 14.76 2.75
CA LYS A 155 20.50 13.52 2.01
C LYS A 155 19.61 12.36 2.49
N TYR A 156 19.30 12.31 3.77
CA TYR A 156 18.52 11.25 4.43
C TYR A 156 17.43 11.86 5.29
N PRO A 157 16.45 12.54 4.66
CA PRO A 157 15.41 13.24 5.39
C PRO A 157 14.60 12.26 6.24
N ASP A 158 14.18 12.72 7.40
CA ASP A 158 13.33 11.94 8.28
C ASP A 158 11.97 11.66 7.63
N ILE A 159 11.37 12.70 7.04
CA ILE A 159 10.08 12.63 6.37
C ILE A 159 10.23 13.08 4.93
N VAL A 160 9.73 12.29 3.99
CA VAL A 160 9.53 12.69 2.59
C VAL A 160 8.04 12.75 2.32
N ALA A 161 7.57 13.87 1.77
CA ALA A 161 6.18 14.06 1.39
C ALA A 161 6.02 13.96 -0.14
N PHE A 162 4.96 13.29 -0.58
CA PHE A 162 4.51 13.32 -1.97
C PHE A 162 3.09 13.87 -2.03
N GLY A 163 2.87 14.87 -2.87
CA GLY A 163 1.53 15.30 -3.26
C GLY A 163 1.01 14.44 -4.40
N LEU A 164 -0.22 13.97 -4.27
CA LEU A 164 -0.94 13.22 -5.29
C LEU A 164 -2.20 13.97 -5.66
N HIS A 165 -2.40 14.20 -6.96
CA HIS A 165 -3.68 14.63 -7.53
C HIS A 165 -4.33 13.42 -8.19
N ILE A 166 -5.50 13.04 -7.73
CA ILE A 166 -6.22 11.84 -8.15
C ILE A 166 -7.30 12.24 -9.13
N THR A 167 -7.17 11.78 -10.36
CA THR A 167 -8.12 12.10 -11.43
C THR A 167 -9.22 11.04 -11.53
N ASN A 168 -10.27 11.36 -12.30
CA ASN A 168 -11.35 10.42 -12.57
C ASN A 168 -10.88 9.22 -13.39
N GLU A 169 -9.89 9.39 -14.27
CA GLU A 169 -9.30 8.31 -15.05
C GLU A 169 -8.58 7.31 -14.14
N MET A 170 -7.83 7.81 -13.14
CA MET A 170 -7.17 6.96 -12.14
C MET A 170 -8.18 6.15 -11.32
N ARG A 171 -9.31 6.78 -10.96
CA ARG A 171 -10.42 6.11 -10.26
C ARG A 171 -11.06 5.05 -11.14
N ALA A 172 -11.35 5.38 -12.40
CA ALA A 172 -11.94 4.45 -13.37
C ALA A 172 -11.06 3.21 -13.55
N GLU A 173 -9.74 3.35 -13.69
CA GLU A 173 -8.81 2.21 -13.83
C GLU A 173 -8.90 1.24 -12.63
N VAL A 174 -8.98 1.78 -11.41
CA VAL A 174 -9.13 0.97 -10.20
C VAL A 174 -10.50 0.29 -10.14
N LEU A 175 -11.56 1.00 -10.52
CA LEU A 175 -12.92 0.44 -10.54
C LEU A 175 -13.09 -0.63 -11.63
N ASP A 176 -12.52 -0.43 -12.81
CA ASP A 176 -12.49 -1.41 -13.90
C ASP A 176 -11.78 -2.69 -13.44
N HIS A 177 -10.65 -2.55 -12.75
CA HIS A 177 -9.92 -3.67 -12.19
C HIS A 177 -10.77 -4.47 -11.18
N PHE A 178 -11.45 -3.80 -10.25
CA PHE A 178 -12.32 -4.47 -9.27
C PHE A 178 -13.56 -5.10 -9.91
N ALA A 179 -14.19 -4.43 -10.87
CA ALA A 179 -15.28 -5.02 -11.64
C ALA A 179 -14.84 -6.29 -12.36
N GLY A 180 -13.64 -6.29 -12.97
CA GLY A 180 -13.06 -7.47 -13.60
C GLY A 180 -12.80 -8.62 -12.62
N ILE A 181 -12.40 -8.32 -11.37
CA ILE A 181 -12.25 -9.36 -10.32
C ILE A 181 -13.60 -9.97 -9.94
N VAL A 182 -14.63 -9.15 -9.76
CA VAL A 182 -15.98 -9.63 -9.42
C VAL A 182 -16.54 -10.49 -10.56
N ASP A 183 -16.38 -10.05 -11.80
CA ASP A 183 -16.80 -10.80 -12.98
C ASP A 183 -16.07 -12.16 -13.09
N ALA A 184 -14.75 -12.16 -12.96
CA ALA A 184 -13.93 -13.36 -12.92
C ALA A 184 -14.37 -14.36 -11.83
N ALA A 185 -14.68 -13.84 -10.63
CA ALA A 185 -15.18 -14.65 -9.53
C ALA A 185 -16.56 -15.26 -9.83
N ASN A 186 -17.47 -14.47 -10.41
CA ASN A 186 -18.82 -14.93 -10.79
C ASN A 186 -18.78 -16.00 -11.89
N LEU A 187 -17.87 -15.85 -12.86
CA LEU A 187 -17.68 -16.82 -13.95
C LEU A 187 -16.87 -18.05 -13.52
N GLY A 188 -16.23 -18.02 -12.35
CA GLY A 188 -15.32 -19.09 -11.91
C GLY A 188 -14.04 -19.18 -12.76
N ILE A 189 -13.62 -18.06 -13.37
CA ILE A 189 -12.44 -17.97 -14.22
C ILE A 189 -11.40 -17.12 -13.49
N PRO A 190 -10.54 -17.72 -12.63
CA PRO A 190 -9.55 -16.97 -11.87
C PRO A 190 -8.49 -16.34 -12.80
N PRO A 191 -7.85 -15.24 -12.38
CA PRO A 191 -6.72 -14.69 -13.12
C PRO A 191 -5.53 -15.67 -13.12
N LYS A 192 -4.64 -15.50 -14.10
CA LYS A 192 -3.37 -16.23 -14.14
C LYS A 192 -2.58 -16.02 -12.85
N ILE A 193 -1.90 -17.07 -12.41
CA ILE A 193 -1.04 -17.03 -11.23
C ILE A 193 0.13 -16.06 -11.43
N ASP A 194 0.33 -15.17 -10.46
CA ASP A 194 1.47 -14.25 -10.40
C ASP A 194 2.56 -14.82 -9.49
N LEU A 195 3.60 -15.38 -10.11
CA LEU A 195 4.73 -15.96 -9.38
C LEU A 195 5.49 -14.92 -8.52
N GLY A 196 5.45 -13.63 -8.90
CA GLY A 196 6.06 -12.55 -8.14
C GLY A 196 5.37 -12.29 -6.80
N LYS A 197 4.11 -12.74 -6.66
CA LYS A 197 3.32 -12.61 -5.42
C LYS A 197 3.20 -13.93 -4.65
N TRP A 198 3.80 -15.02 -5.14
CA TRP A 198 3.65 -16.35 -4.54
C TRP A 198 4.06 -16.38 -3.07
N THR A 199 5.17 -15.76 -2.69
CA THR A 199 5.72 -15.82 -1.33
C THR A 199 4.69 -15.48 -0.25
N PHE A 200 3.85 -14.46 -0.50
CA PHE A 200 2.84 -13.95 0.43
C PHE A 200 1.40 -14.31 0.03
N ASN A 201 1.22 -15.28 -0.87
CA ASN A 201 -0.09 -15.79 -1.21
C ASN A 201 -0.59 -16.73 -0.10
N ASP A 202 -1.75 -16.44 0.49
CA ASP A 202 -2.39 -17.30 1.50
C ASP A 202 -3.14 -18.48 0.87
N PHE A 203 -3.41 -18.44 -0.44
CA PHE A 203 -4.19 -19.45 -1.18
C PHE A 203 -3.32 -20.46 -1.94
N LYS A 204 -2.03 -20.61 -1.58
CA LYS A 204 -1.06 -21.47 -2.29
C LYS A 204 -1.57 -22.86 -2.60
N GLN A 205 -2.18 -23.53 -1.62
CA GLN A 205 -2.66 -24.90 -1.81
C GLN A 205 -3.73 -24.99 -2.90
N VAL A 206 -4.76 -24.15 -2.81
CA VAL A 206 -5.84 -24.14 -3.81
C VAL A 206 -5.29 -23.76 -5.18
N CYS A 207 -4.49 -22.70 -5.26
CA CYS A 207 -3.89 -22.26 -6.52
C CYS A 207 -3.03 -23.36 -7.15
N ALA A 208 -2.13 -24.00 -6.40
CA ALA A 208 -1.26 -25.04 -6.95
C ALA A 208 -2.03 -26.27 -7.46
N LEU A 209 -3.11 -26.64 -6.75
CA LEU A 209 -3.92 -27.80 -7.08
C LEU A 209 -4.95 -27.54 -8.18
N SER A 210 -5.38 -26.29 -8.38
CA SER A 210 -6.32 -25.92 -9.43
C SER A 210 -5.67 -25.73 -10.81
N LEU A 211 -4.34 -25.63 -10.88
CA LEU A 211 -3.62 -25.48 -12.15
C LEU A 211 -3.86 -26.68 -13.07
N SER A 212 -4.32 -26.39 -14.29
CA SER A 212 -4.35 -27.33 -15.40
C SER A 212 -2.92 -27.71 -15.85
N PRO A 213 -2.76 -28.82 -16.59
CA PRO A 213 -1.47 -29.20 -17.17
C PRO A 213 -0.88 -28.09 -18.08
N ASP A 214 -1.73 -27.41 -18.85
CA ASP A 214 -1.29 -26.36 -19.77
C ASP A 214 -0.81 -25.11 -19.04
N GLU A 215 -1.50 -24.71 -17.97
CA GLU A 215 -1.07 -23.59 -17.12
C GLU A 215 0.25 -23.90 -16.41
N LEU A 216 0.41 -25.14 -15.92
CA LEU A 216 1.67 -25.57 -15.30
C LEU A 216 2.82 -25.54 -16.31
N ALA A 217 2.60 -26.05 -17.53
CA ALA A 217 3.58 -25.99 -18.61
C ALA A 217 3.90 -24.54 -19.02
N GLU A 218 2.92 -23.63 -18.99
CA GLU A 218 3.16 -22.20 -19.21
C GLU A 218 4.10 -21.62 -18.13
N ILE A 219 3.84 -21.91 -16.85
CA ILE A 219 4.66 -21.48 -15.72
C ILE A 219 6.10 -22.02 -15.85
N GLU A 220 6.26 -23.30 -16.19
CA GLU A 220 7.58 -23.92 -16.40
C GLU A 220 8.38 -23.20 -17.49
N ARG A 221 7.73 -22.88 -18.62
CA ARG A 221 8.35 -22.11 -19.70
C ARG A 221 8.74 -20.70 -19.25
N GLN A 222 7.85 -20.02 -18.52
CA GLN A 222 8.13 -18.69 -17.98
C GLN A 222 9.33 -18.70 -17.03
N VAL A 223 9.37 -19.63 -16.07
CA VAL A 223 10.48 -19.76 -15.12
C VAL A 223 11.78 -20.10 -15.86
N THR A 224 11.75 -21.03 -16.80
CA THR A 224 12.93 -21.40 -17.61
C THR A 224 13.48 -20.20 -18.38
N ALA A 225 12.61 -19.41 -19.02
CA ALA A 225 13.00 -18.21 -19.74
C ALA A 225 13.61 -17.15 -18.79
N LEU A 226 13.00 -16.95 -17.62
CA LEU A 226 13.51 -16.04 -16.59
C LEU A 226 14.89 -16.45 -16.11
N GLN A 227 15.13 -17.74 -15.85
CA GLN A 227 16.44 -18.25 -15.43
C GLN A 227 17.54 -17.97 -16.45
N ARG A 228 17.22 -18.07 -17.74
CA ARG A 228 18.14 -17.80 -18.87
C ARG A 228 18.31 -16.31 -19.20
N SER A 229 17.51 -15.43 -18.60
CA SER A 229 17.58 -13.99 -18.86
C SER A 229 18.81 -13.33 -18.21
N SER A 230 19.10 -12.08 -18.60
CA SER A 230 20.12 -11.23 -17.97
C SER A 230 19.65 -10.55 -16.69
N LEU A 231 18.47 -10.91 -16.16
CA LEU A 231 17.95 -10.31 -14.93
C LEU A 231 18.84 -10.63 -13.72
N PRO A 232 18.90 -9.73 -12.72
CA PRO A 232 19.58 -10.01 -11.46
C PRO A 232 19.04 -11.26 -10.76
N GLU A 233 19.92 -12.02 -10.10
CA GLU A 233 19.59 -13.30 -9.46
C GLU A 233 18.41 -13.23 -8.49
N TRP A 234 18.33 -12.15 -7.70
CA TRP A 234 17.24 -11.95 -6.76
C TRP A 234 15.85 -11.85 -7.42
N LYS A 235 15.76 -11.44 -8.69
CA LYS A 235 14.50 -11.43 -9.46
C LYS A 235 14.13 -12.80 -10.00
N LYS A 236 15.12 -13.67 -10.20
CA LYS A 236 14.95 -15.03 -10.73
C LYS A 236 14.57 -16.03 -9.65
N ARG A 237 15.10 -15.84 -8.44
CA ARG A 237 14.91 -16.74 -7.30
C ARG A 237 13.44 -16.93 -6.92
N GLY A 238 12.67 -15.84 -6.79
CA GLY A 238 11.26 -15.91 -6.38
C GLY A 238 10.39 -16.80 -7.28
N PRO A 239 10.39 -16.60 -8.62
CA PRO A 239 9.68 -17.48 -9.54
C PRO A 239 10.13 -18.95 -9.51
N ALA A 240 11.43 -19.22 -9.34
CA ALA A 240 11.93 -20.59 -9.21
C ALA A 240 11.48 -21.27 -7.91
N GLU A 241 11.56 -20.56 -6.79
CA GLU A 241 11.04 -21.03 -5.50
C GLU A 241 9.53 -21.28 -5.57
N ALA A 242 8.79 -20.43 -6.26
CA ALA A 242 7.34 -20.59 -6.45
C ALA A 242 7.00 -21.88 -7.22
N LEU A 243 7.69 -22.14 -8.34
CA LEU A 243 7.48 -23.37 -9.12
C LEU A 243 7.85 -24.62 -8.31
N ALA A 244 8.96 -24.60 -7.58
CA ALA A 244 9.35 -25.71 -6.71
C ALA A 244 8.30 -25.99 -5.63
N ASP A 245 7.74 -24.94 -5.02
CA ASP A 245 6.70 -25.05 -4.00
C ASP A 245 5.37 -25.57 -4.59
N ILE A 246 5.00 -25.15 -5.81
CA ILE A 246 3.84 -25.69 -6.55
C ILE A 246 3.98 -27.21 -6.74
N TYR A 247 5.14 -27.69 -7.21
CA TYR A 247 5.36 -29.12 -7.37
C TYR A 247 5.32 -29.87 -6.05
N ARG A 248 5.93 -29.32 -5.00
CA ARG A 248 5.89 -29.92 -3.65
C ARG A 248 4.45 -30.12 -3.19
N ILE A 249 3.60 -29.10 -3.28
CA ILE A 249 2.19 -29.16 -2.90
C ILE A 249 1.43 -30.23 -3.69
N ARG A 250 1.65 -30.30 -5.00
CA ARG A 250 1.00 -31.30 -5.87
C ARG A 250 1.45 -32.72 -5.54
N ALA A 251 2.74 -32.93 -5.28
CA ALA A 251 3.29 -34.23 -4.90
C ALA A 251 2.75 -34.71 -3.54
N GLU A 252 2.69 -33.82 -2.55
CA GLU A 252 2.10 -34.12 -1.23
C GLU A 252 0.63 -34.56 -1.35
N ARG A 253 -0.12 -33.97 -2.28
CA ARG A 253 -1.52 -34.34 -2.52
C ARG A 253 -1.67 -35.75 -3.08
N GLU A 254 -0.82 -36.16 -4.02
CA GLU A 254 -0.87 -37.51 -4.60
C GLU A 254 -0.48 -38.57 -3.57
N LEU A 255 0.58 -38.35 -2.79
CA LEU A 255 0.96 -39.25 -1.69
C LEU A 255 -0.16 -39.44 -0.65
N THR A 256 -0.93 -38.38 -0.37
CA THR A 256 -2.07 -38.44 0.56
C THR A 256 -3.24 -39.23 -0.02
N LYS A 257 -3.44 -39.22 -1.34
CA LYS A 257 -4.49 -40.02 -2.01
C LYS A 257 -4.13 -41.50 -2.04
N GLU A 258 -2.85 -41.84 -2.21
CA GLU A 258 -2.39 -43.24 -2.25
C GLU A 258 -2.42 -43.92 -0.87
N ALA A 259 -2.40 -43.14 0.21
CA ALA A 259 -2.43 -43.63 1.59
C ALA A 259 -3.85 -43.79 2.17
N ALA A 260 -4.91 -43.39 1.46
CA ALA A 260 -6.31 -43.42 1.88
C ALA A 260 -7.12 -44.47 1.12
#